data_AF-A0A535CHH1-F1
#
_entry.id   AF-A0A535CHH1-F1
#
_cell.length_a   1.000
_cell.length_b   1.000
_cell.length_c   1.000
_cell.angle_alpha   90.00
_cell.angle_beta   90.00
_cell.angle_gamma   90.00
#
_symmetry.space_group_name_H-M   'P 1'
#
loop_
_entity.id
_entity.type
_entity.pdbx_description
1 polymer ?
#
loop_
_entity_poly.entity_id
_entity_poly.type
_entity_poly.pdbx_seq_one_letter_code
_entity_poly.pdbx_strand_id
1 'polypeptide(L)' 'MHLPVMVRSDRNYAKAWNRRGNVLNELGNRVEALNSYEQAILIDKRYLSAWNGKASVLSQLERYSEALSAYDYVLNLNPN' A
#
# COMPACT_ATOMS: atom_id res chain seq x y z
N MET A 1 3.47 -19.11 26.52
CA MET A 1 2.44 -18.05 26.55
C MET A 1 2.11 -17.65 25.12
N HIS A 2 0.81 -17.54 24.80
CA HIS A 2 0.19 -17.35 23.49
C HIS A 2 0.54 -16.04 22.77
N LEU A 3 0.93 -16.09 21.49
CA LEU A 3 0.72 -15.02 20.51
C LEU A 3 0.59 -15.64 19.10
N PRO A 4 -0.62 -15.69 18.47
CA PRO A 4 -0.70 -15.12 17.11
C PRO A 4 -2.08 -14.58 16.68
N VAL A 5 -3.01 -14.25 17.60
CA VAL A 5 -4.34 -13.75 17.19
C VAL A 5 -4.38 -12.27 16.78
N MET A 6 -3.36 -11.46 17.13
CA MET A 6 -3.32 -10.04 16.78
C MET A 6 -2.95 -9.81 15.30
N VAL A 7 -2.01 -10.61 14.76
CA VAL A 7 -1.49 -10.45 13.38
C VAL A 7 -2.60 -10.62 12.33
N ARG A 8 -3.63 -11.43 12.60
CA ARG A 8 -4.70 -11.71 11.63
C ARG A 8 -5.71 -10.57 11.52
N SER A 9 -6.02 -9.91 12.63
CA SER A 9 -6.94 -8.75 12.67
C SER A 9 -6.30 -7.52 12.03
N ASP A 10 -5.01 -7.30 12.27
CA ASP A 10 -4.26 -6.17 11.71
C ASP A 10 -4.15 -6.28 10.18
N ARG A 11 -3.89 -7.48 9.63
CA ARG A 11 -3.86 -7.70 8.17
C ARG A 11 -5.19 -7.42 7.46
N ASN A 12 -6.32 -7.64 8.12
CA ASN A 12 -7.62 -7.29 7.52
C ASN A 12 -7.81 -5.78 7.45
N TYR A 13 -7.28 -5.05 8.42
CA TYR A 13 -7.29 -3.60 8.41
C TYR A 13 -6.42 -3.03 7.27
N ALA A 14 -5.23 -3.60 7.05
CA ALA A 14 -4.39 -3.24 5.89
C ALA A 14 -5.12 -3.44 4.54
N LYS A 15 -5.84 -4.57 4.39
CA LYS A 15 -6.66 -4.84 3.19
C LYS A 15 -7.77 -3.81 3.00
N ALA A 16 -8.44 -3.40 4.07
CA ALA A 16 -9.51 -2.40 4.00
C ALA A 16 -8.97 -1.04 3.56
N TRP A 17 -7.85 -0.60 4.14
CA TRP A 17 -7.15 0.63 3.75
C TRP A 17 -6.72 0.62 2.28
N ASN A 18 -6.18 -0.50 1.79
CA ASN A 18 -5.85 -0.64 0.38
C ASN A 18 -7.08 -0.57 -0.53
N ARG A 19 -8.19 -1.23 -0.18
CA ARG A 19 -9.43 -1.15 -0.96
C ARG A 19 -9.97 0.27 -1.02
N ARG A 20 -9.92 0.99 0.10
CA ARG A 20 -10.26 2.42 0.15
C ARG A 20 -9.35 3.24 -0.77
N GLY A 21 -8.05 2.97 -0.76
CA GLY A 21 -7.08 3.61 -1.67
C GLY A 21 -7.41 3.39 -3.15
N ASN A 22 -7.78 2.15 -3.52
CA ASN A 22 -8.19 1.83 -4.89
C ASN A 22 -9.39 2.67 -5.34
N VAL A 23 -10.45 2.70 -4.52
CA VAL A 23 -11.67 3.46 -4.84
C VAL A 23 -11.36 4.95 -4.94
N LEU A 24 -10.56 5.50 -4.03
CA LEU A 24 -10.17 6.92 -4.09
C LEU A 24 -9.36 7.26 -5.34
N ASN A 25 -8.48 6.36 -5.77
CA ASN A 25 -7.72 6.52 -7.00
C ASN A 25 -8.63 6.50 -8.23
N GLU A 26 -9.61 5.60 -8.29
CA GLU A 26 -10.62 5.54 -9.36
C GLU A 26 -11.47 6.83 -9.41
N LEU A 27 -11.73 7.44 -8.25
CA LEU A 27 -12.42 8.73 -8.13
C LEU A 27 -11.53 9.94 -8.47
N GLY A 28 -10.24 9.74 -8.75
CA GLY A 28 -9.27 10.81 -9.02
C GLY A 28 -8.75 11.52 -7.76
N ASN A 29 -9.15 11.09 -6.56
CA ASN A 29 -8.70 11.63 -5.28
C ASN A 29 -7.34 11.02 -4.90
N ARG A 30 -6.31 11.39 -5.68
CA ARG A 30 -4.98 10.78 -5.63
C ARG A 30 -4.25 11.00 -4.29
N VAL A 31 -4.44 12.15 -3.63
CA VAL A 31 -3.79 12.44 -2.35
C VAL A 31 -4.34 11.54 -1.24
N GLU A 32 -5.66 11.41 -1.14
CA GLU A 32 -6.32 10.55 -0.16
C GLU A 32 -6.09 9.06 -0.46
N ALA A 33 -5.97 8.71 -1.74
CA ALA A 33 -5.57 7.36 -2.15
C ALA A 33 -4.17 7.04 -1.62
N LEU A 34 -3.21 7.95 -1.79
CA LEU A 34 -1.84 7.80 -1.29
C LEU A 34 -1.81 7.57 0.22
N ASN A 35 -2.51 8.43 0.97
CA ASN A 35 -2.64 8.30 2.43
C ASN A 35 -3.22 6.93 2.82
N SER A 36 -4.21 6.44 2.07
CA SER A 36 -4.84 5.14 2.36
C SER A 36 -3.88 3.97 2.14
N TYR A 37 -3.05 4.01 1.09
CA TYR A 37 -2.01 3.00 0.89
C TYR A 37 -0.92 3.08 1.96
N GLU A 38 -0.54 4.27 2.41
CA GLU A 38 0.43 4.44 3.49
C GLU A 38 -0.07 3.85 4.80
N GLN A 39 -1.35 4.04 5.15
CA GLN A 39 -1.94 3.36 6.30
C GLN A 39 -1.91 1.84 6.15
N ALA A 40 -2.22 1.30 4.98
CA ALA A 40 -2.11 -0.14 4.73
C ALA A 40 -0.68 -0.66 4.93
N ILE A 41 0.33 0.09 4.47
CA ILE A 41 1.74 -0.24 4.63
C ILE A 41 2.21 -0.15 6.08
N LEU A 42 1.73 0.85 6.84
CA LEU A 42 2.06 0.99 8.26
C LEU A 42 1.56 -0.21 9.08
N ILE A 43 0.39 -0.74 8.72
CA ILE A 43 -0.21 -1.90 9.37
C ILE A 43 0.47 -3.21 8.94
N ASP A 44 0.70 -3.39 7.64
CA ASP A 44 1.44 -4.53 7.10
C ASP A 44 2.46 -4.08 6.05
N LYS A 45 3.71 -3.92 6.49
CA LYS A 45 4.83 -3.50 5.63
C LYS A 45 5.08 -4.48 4.47
N ARG A 46 4.68 -5.74 4.61
CA ARG A 46 4.85 -6.78 3.58
C ARG A 46 3.64 -6.91 2.66
N TYR A 47 2.64 -6.03 2.80
CA TYR A 47 1.47 -6.04 1.94
C TYR A 47 1.75 -5.33 0.61
N LEU A 48 2.34 -6.09 -0.31
CA LEU A 48 2.85 -5.58 -1.59
C LEU A 48 1.78 -4.92 -2.48
N SER A 49 0.52 -5.33 -2.36
CA SER A 49 -0.59 -4.68 -3.08
C SER A 49 -0.70 -3.19 -2.75
N ALA A 50 -0.47 -2.80 -1.49
CA ALA A 50 -0.51 -1.40 -1.08
C ALA A 50 0.68 -0.61 -1.61
N TRP A 51 1.87 -1.24 -1.67
CA TRP A 51 3.05 -0.63 -2.30
C TRP A 51 2.86 -0.41 -3.81
N ASN A 52 2.28 -1.39 -4.51
CA ASN A 52 1.92 -1.24 -5.92
C ASN A 52 0.87 -0.13 -6.13
N GLY A 53 -0.16 -0.08 -5.29
CA GLY A 53 -1.16 0.99 -5.30
C GLY A 53 -0.54 2.37 -5.08
N LYS A 54 0.35 2.49 -4.09
CA LYS A 54 1.12 3.71 -3.81
C LYS A 54 1.95 4.14 -5.02
N ALA A 55 2.71 3.22 -5.61
CA ALA A 55 3.57 3.49 -6.76
C ALA A 55 2.78 3.94 -7.99
N SER A 56 1.64 3.29 -8.26
CA SER A 56 0.72 3.67 -9.35
C SER A 56 0.19 5.10 -9.18
N VAL A 57 -0.28 5.45 -7.97
CA VAL A 57 -0.78 6.81 -7.68
C VAL A 57 0.33 7.85 -7.79
N LEU A 58 1.53 7.56 -7.28
CA LEU A 58 2.68 8.45 -7.42
C LEU A 58 3.06 8.69 -8.88
N SER A 59 2.99 7.66 -9.72
CA SER A 59 3.21 7.79 -11.16
C SER A 59 2.16 8.69 -11.82
N GLN A 60 0.89 8.59 -11.42
CA GLN A 60 -0.18 9.48 -11.94
C GLN A 60 -0.04 10.94 -11.45
N LEU A 61 0.67 11.15 -10.35
CA LEU A 61 1.02 12.47 -9.83
C LEU A 61 2.37 12.97 -10.37
N GLU A 62 2.96 12.27 -11.34
CA GLU A 62 4.27 12.58 -11.94
C GLU A 62 5.44 12.56 -10.93
N ARG A 63 5.26 11.93 -9.76
CA ARG A 63 6.27 11.74 -8.72
C ARG A 63 7.07 10.46 -8.97
N TYR A 64 7.76 10.44 -10.11
CA TYR A 64 8.38 9.22 -10.64
C TYR A 64 9.48 8.62 -9.74
N SER A 65 10.28 9.45 -9.09
CA SER A 65 11.35 9.00 -8.18
C SER A 65 10.81 8.18 -6.99
N GLU A 66 9.71 8.65 -6.42
CA GLU A 66 9.05 7.98 -5.30
C GLU A 66 8.27 6.75 -5.75
N ALA A 67 7.68 6.80 -6.95
CA ALA A 67 7.05 5.63 -7.56
C ALA A 67 8.06 4.50 -7.79
N LEU A 68 9.24 4.82 -8.34
CA LEU A 68 10.33 3.87 -8.51
C LEU A 68 10.78 3.28 -7.18
N SER A 69 10.99 4.12 -6.16
CA SER A 69 11.37 3.64 -4.82
C SER A 69 10.34 2.66 -4.24
N ALA A 70 9.05 2.89 -4.48
CA ALA A 70 7.98 1.99 -4.06
C ALA A 70 7.96 0.68 -4.86
N TYR A 71 8.20 0.71 -6.18
CA TYR A 71 8.33 -0.50 -6.99
C TYR A 71 9.58 -1.30 -6.65
N ASP A 72 10.71 -0.65 -6.41
CA ASP A 72 11.96 -1.28 -5.99
C ASP A 72 11.78 -2.02 -4.66
N TYR A 73 11.00 -1.45 -3.73
CA TYR A 73 10.65 -2.13 -2.49
C TYR A 73 9.89 -3.44 -2.74
N VAL A 74 8.94 -3.44 -3.68
CA VAL A 74 8.18 -4.64 -4.05
C VAL A 74 9.09 -5.71 -4.68
N LEU A 75 9.94 -5.30 -5.62
CA LEU A 75 10.90 -6.18 -6.29
C LEU A 75 11.93 -6.77 -5.31
N ASN A 76 12.41 -5.99 -4.35
CA ASN A 76 13.35 -6.46 -3.34
C ASN A 76 12.72 -7.50 -2.39
N LEU A 77 11.43 -7.38 -2.09
CA LEU A 77 10.73 -8.33 -1.22
C LEU A 77 10.25 -9.59 -1.94
N ASN A 78 9.92 -9.48 -3.23
CA ASN A 78 9.55 -10.60 -4.09
C ASN A 78 10.35 -10.52 -5.39
N PRO A 79 11.60 -11.00 -5.41
CA PRO A 79 12.47 -10.95 -6.57
C PRO A 79 12.17 -12.04 -7.62
N ASN A 80 10.92 -12.52 -7.69
CA ASN A 80 10.55 -13.75 -8.39
C ASN A 80 9.76 -13.50 -9.67
#